data_AF-A0A497LP17-F1
#
_entry.id   AF-A0A497LP17-F1
#
_cell.length_a   1.000
_cell.length_b   1.000
_cell.length_c   1.000
_cell.angle_alpha   90.00
_cell.angle_beta   90.00
_cell.angle_gamma   90.00
#
_symmetry.space_group_name_H-M   'P 1'
#
loop_
_entity.id
_entity.type
_entity.pdbx_description
1 polymer ?
#
loop_
_entity_poly.entity_id
_entity_poly.type
_entity_poly.pdbx_seq_one_letter_code
_entity_poly.pdbx_strand_id
1 'polypeptide(L)'
;MEIENIINGFDGLWNSWETIVKEKSYPIYAIFLCTDIDKAAIEYIDQYWQDLNELSAKDCLIFIFKKHVQRTLNSYDIDKLYDVTFIFSQKTMAYEAYQVARLLNVNYSDIPCLVFFESLDSRDIGIYSLKNMSKDEIAFELRSLFDRIRENHSFEDLKIYLKRRKITLKVINIGSKVLTILEKLKAFKL
;
A
#
# COMPACT_ATOMS: atom_id res chain seq x y z
N MET A 1 -25.51 -18.82 -12.53
CA MET A 1 -25.85 -17.48 -13.07
C MET A 1 -25.41 -16.45 -12.03
N GLU A 2 -24.10 -16.36 -11.73
CA GLU A 2 -23.54 -15.48 -10.68
C GLU A 2 -22.08 -15.10 -10.99
N ILE A 3 -21.78 -14.67 -12.22
CA ILE A 3 -20.45 -14.13 -12.60
C ILE A 3 -20.56 -12.71 -13.17
N GLU A 4 -21.75 -12.08 -13.12
CA GLU A 4 -21.92 -10.69 -13.57
C GLU A 4 -21.62 -9.64 -12.47
N ASN A 5 -21.40 -10.05 -11.21
CA ASN A 5 -21.12 -9.10 -10.12
C ASN A 5 -19.65 -8.66 -9.98
N ILE A 6 -18.74 -9.18 -10.81
CA ILE A 6 -17.32 -8.75 -10.80
C ILE A 6 -17.16 -7.36 -11.43
N ILE A 7 -18.15 -6.88 -12.20
CA ILE A 7 -18.12 -5.55 -12.85
C ILE A 7 -18.51 -4.40 -11.90
N ASN A 8 -19.03 -4.69 -10.70
CA ASN A 8 -19.19 -3.72 -9.61
C ASN A 8 -17.94 -3.57 -8.71
N GLY A 9 -16.82 -4.20 -9.11
CA GLY A 9 -15.69 -4.53 -8.24
C GLY A 9 -14.95 -3.36 -7.59
N PHE A 10 -14.92 -2.17 -8.18
CA PHE A 10 -14.24 -1.03 -7.55
C PHE A 10 -15.12 -0.29 -6.54
N ASP A 11 -16.40 -0.06 -6.82
CA ASP A 11 -17.30 0.61 -5.87
C ASP A 11 -17.60 -0.27 -4.64
N GLY A 12 -17.74 -1.58 -4.84
CA GLY A 12 -17.88 -2.53 -3.73
C GLY A 12 -16.66 -2.55 -2.81
N LEU A 13 -15.45 -2.70 -3.38
CA LEU A 13 -14.20 -2.64 -2.61
C LEU A 13 -13.98 -1.27 -1.98
N TRP A 14 -14.35 -0.18 -2.68
CA TRP A 14 -14.24 1.17 -2.14
C TRP A 14 -15.20 1.41 -0.97
N ASN A 15 -16.42 0.88 -1.01
CA ASN A 15 -17.33 1.04 0.13
C ASN A 15 -16.89 0.15 1.31
N SER A 16 -16.25 -1.00 1.04
CA SER A 16 -15.74 -1.89 2.08
C SER A 16 -14.50 -1.36 2.81
N TRP A 17 -13.54 -0.68 2.15
CA TRP A 17 -12.37 -0.17 2.88
C TRP A 17 -12.72 0.96 3.84
N GLU A 18 -13.68 1.84 3.51
CA GLU A 18 -14.12 2.88 4.44
C GLU A 18 -14.68 2.25 5.72
N THR A 19 -15.48 1.20 5.58
CA THR A 19 -16.00 0.41 6.70
C THR A 19 -14.86 -0.23 7.47
N ILE A 20 -13.92 -0.90 6.80
CA ILE A 20 -12.79 -1.57 7.45
C ILE A 20 -11.88 -0.57 8.18
N VAL A 21 -11.58 0.59 7.62
CA VAL A 21 -10.77 1.60 8.31
C VAL A 21 -11.55 2.26 9.45
N LYS A 22 -12.88 2.37 9.35
CA LYS A 22 -13.73 2.90 10.44
C LYS A 22 -13.92 1.88 11.58
N GLU A 23 -13.99 0.58 11.26
CA GLU A 23 -14.25 -0.50 12.22
C GLU A 23 -12.98 -1.11 12.81
N LYS A 24 -11.87 -1.14 12.04
CA LYS A 24 -10.57 -1.64 12.45
C LYS A 24 -9.54 -0.51 12.43
N SER A 25 -9.00 -0.17 13.60
CA SER A 25 -7.85 0.71 13.71
C SER A 25 -6.56 -0.10 13.58
N TYR A 26 -5.70 0.28 12.64
CA TYR A 26 -4.36 -0.27 12.53
C TYR A 26 -3.35 0.71 13.13
N PRO A 27 -2.28 0.24 13.82
CA PRO A 27 -1.25 1.12 14.35
C PRO A 27 -0.52 1.93 13.27
N ILE A 28 -0.37 1.32 12.09
CA ILE A 28 0.31 1.91 10.93
C ILE A 28 -0.51 1.61 9.67
N TYR A 29 -0.44 2.51 8.71
CA TYR A 29 -0.95 2.33 7.36
C TYR A 29 0.21 2.52 6.38
N ALA A 30 0.16 1.85 5.24
CA ALA A 30 1.14 1.99 4.19
C ALA A 30 0.50 1.98 2.80
N ILE A 31 1.07 2.73 1.86
CA ILE A 31 0.75 2.62 0.42
C ILE A 31 1.97 2.08 -0.30
N PHE A 32 1.82 0.97 -1.01
CA PHE A 32 2.83 0.44 -1.93
C PHE A 32 2.67 1.13 -3.29
N LEU A 33 3.60 2.02 -3.63
CA LEU A 33 3.66 2.70 -4.91
C LEU A 33 4.65 2.01 -5.83
N CYS A 34 4.16 1.48 -6.95
CA CYS A 34 4.96 0.98 -8.06
C CYS A 34 4.27 1.25 -9.39
N THR A 35 5.05 1.35 -10.45
CA THR A 35 4.63 1.52 -11.84
C THR A 35 4.89 0.26 -12.65
N ASP A 36 4.39 0.21 -13.88
CA ASP A 36 4.59 -0.90 -14.82
C ASP A 36 6.05 -1.09 -15.27
N ILE A 37 6.90 -0.09 -15.09
CA ILE A 37 8.35 -0.20 -15.33
C ILE A 37 9.10 -0.85 -14.15
N ASP A 38 8.49 -0.92 -12.96
CA ASP A 38 9.11 -1.45 -11.73
C ASP A 38 8.98 -2.97 -11.64
N LYS A 39 9.56 -3.69 -12.61
CA LYS A 39 9.38 -5.14 -12.80
C LYS A 39 9.63 -5.95 -11.53
N ALA A 40 10.71 -5.68 -10.80
CA ALA A 40 11.06 -6.40 -9.57
C ALA A 40 10.00 -6.22 -8.46
N ALA A 41 9.44 -5.03 -8.32
CA ALA A 41 8.39 -4.75 -7.34
C ALA A 41 7.06 -5.42 -7.72
N ILE A 42 6.72 -5.40 -9.01
CA ILE A 42 5.55 -6.11 -9.53
C ILE A 42 5.68 -7.63 -9.32
N GLU A 43 6.82 -8.21 -9.69
CA GLU A 43 7.11 -9.62 -9.47
C GLU A 43 7.03 -9.98 -7.98
N TYR A 44 7.51 -9.09 -7.11
CA TYR A 44 7.42 -9.28 -5.67
C TYR A 44 5.96 -9.36 -5.21
N ILE A 45 5.14 -8.37 -5.57
CA ILE A 45 3.70 -8.38 -5.22
C ILE A 45 3.03 -9.65 -5.77
N ASP A 46 3.34 -10.06 -7.00
CA ASP A 46 2.66 -11.17 -7.64
C ASP A 46 2.99 -12.52 -6.99
N GLN A 47 4.23 -12.68 -6.53
CA GLN A 47 4.72 -13.93 -5.93
C GLN A 47 4.55 -13.97 -4.40
N TYR A 48 4.71 -12.84 -3.72
CA TYR A 48 4.83 -12.77 -2.26
C TYR A 48 3.75 -11.89 -1.59
N TRP A 49 2.62 -11.60 -2.24
CA TRP A 49 1.54 -10.86 -1.58
C TRP A 49 1.02 -11.56 -0.32
N GLN A 50 1.00 -12.91 -0.27
CA GLN A 50 0.58 -13.65 0.91
C GLN A 50 1.54 -13.38 2.07
N ASP A 51 2.85 -13.52 1.82
CA ASP A 51 3.88 -13.14 2.79
C ASP A 51 3.70 -11.68 3.23
N LEU A 52 3.45 -10.75 2.30
CA LEU A 52 3.23 -9.34 2.64
C LEU A 52 2.01 -9.15 3.55
N ASN A 53 0.91 -9.85 3.29
CA ASN A 53 -0.30 -9.83 4.11
C ASN A 53 -0.06 -10.44 5.49
N GLU A 54 0.68 -11.56 5.58
CA GLU A 54 1.07 -12.19 6.84
C GLU A 54 2.04 -11.34 7.65
N LEU A 55 2.99 -10.68 6.99
CA LEU A 55 3.96 -9.80 7.64
C LEU A 55 3.30 -8.58 8.25
N SER A 56 2.34 -8.00 7.52
CA SER A 56 1.64 -6.77 7.92
C SER A 56 0.54 -7.02 8.94
N ALA A 57 -0.15 -8.17 8.87
CA ALA A 57 -1.10 -8.68 9.86
C ALA A 57 -1.96 -7.59 10.53
N LYS A 58 -1.99 -7.56 11.85
CA LYS A 58 -2.74 -6.55 12.62
C LYS A 58 -1.96 -5.25 12.84
N ASP A 59 -0.71 -5.19 12.39
CA ASP A 59 0.23 -4.14 12.76
C ASP A 59 0.31 -3.03 11.69
N CYS A 60 -0.02 -3.34 10.43
CA CYS A 60 -0.01 -2.37 9.35
C CYS A 60 -1.04 -2.68 8.26
N LEU A 61 -1.93 -1.75 7.90
CA LEU A 61 -2.78 -1.93 6.71
C LEU A 61 -2.07 -1.45 5.44
N ILE A 62 -2.01 -2.27 4.38
CA ILE A 62 -1.29 -1.92 3.14
C ILE A 62 -2.26 -1.72 1.98
N PHE A 63 -2.14 -0.59 1.29
CA PHE A 63 -2.83 -0.28 0.04
C PHE A 63 -1.91 -0.51 -1.16
N ILE A 64 -2.35 -1.29 -2.15
CA ILE A 64 -1.62 -1.59 -3.37
C ILE A 64 -2.49 -1.22 -4.57
N PHE A 65 -1.96 -0.47 -5.53
CA PHE A 65 -2.67 -0.13 -6.76
C PHE A 65 -2.12 -0.99 -7.90
N LYS A 66 -2.96 -1.88 -8.47
CA LYS A 66 -2.55 -2.83 -9.53
C LYS A 66 -3.51 -2.82 -10.74
N LYS A 67 -3.01 -2.86 -11.97
CA LYS A 67 -3.79 -2.78 -13.23
C LYS A 67 -4.72 -3.95 -13.43
N HIS A 68 -4.23 -5.13 -13.06
CA HIS A 68 -4.89 -6.39 -13.29
C HIS A 68 -4.60 -7.29 -12.10
N VAL A 69 -5.62 -7.48 -11.25
CA VAL A 69 -5.72 -8.70 -10.46
C VAL A 69 -6.16 -9.79 -11.43
N GLN A 70 -5.22 -10.29 -12.25
CA GLN A 70 -5.50 -11.36 -13.21
C GLN A 70 -5.61 -12.74 -12.57
N ARG A 71 -5.53 -12.83 -11.24
CA ARG A 71 -5.83 -14.08 -10.55
C ARG A 71 -7.34 -14.26 -10.53
N THR A 72 -7.78 -15.37 -11.10
CA THR A 72 -8.98 -16.08 -10.68
C THR A 72 -8.85 -16.29 -9.18
N LEU A 73 -9.31 -15.32 -8.39
CA LEU A 73 -9.54 -15.53 -6.97
C LEU A 73 -10.57 -16.65 -6.94
N ASN A 74 -10.12 -17.87 -6.64
CA ASN A 74 -11.07 -18.89 -6.23
C ASN A 74 -11.81 -18.29 -5.05
N SER A 75 -13.14 -18.43 -5.01
CA SER A 75 -14.01 -17.78 -4.00
C SER A 75 -13.53 -17.96 -2.56
N TYR A 76 -12.77 -19.03 -2.29
CA TYR A 76 -12.13 -19.34 -1.02
C TYR A 76 -11.00 -18.38 -0.58
N ASP A 77 -10.32 -17.71 -1.50
CA ASP A 77 -9.22 -16.78 -1.17
C ASP A 77 -9.73 -15.38 -0.81
N ILE A 78 -10.97 -15.06 -1.19
CA ILE A 78 -11.58 -13.74 -0.94
C ILE A 78 -11.75 -13.52 0.56
N ASP A 79 -12.21 -14.52 1.31
CA ASP A 79 -12.41 -14.42 2.76
C ASP A 79 -11.11 -14.20 3.55
N LYS A 80 -9.95 -14.61 3.00
CA LYS A 80 -8.62 -14.38 3.58
C LYS A 80 -7.96 -13.09 3.12
N LEU A 81 -8.46 -12.48 2.05
CA LEU A 81 -7.91 -11.24 1.47
C LEU A 81 -8.18 -10.02 2.36
N TYR A 82 -9.22 -10.05 3.19
CA TYR A 82 -9.77 -8.88 3.85
C TYR A 82 -9.03 -8.40 5.11
N ASP A 83 -8.07 -9.15 5.63
CA ASP A 83 -7.56 -8.80 6.94
C ASP A 83 -6.51 -7.69 6.93
N VAL A 84 -5.80 -7.42 5.82
CA VAL A 84 -4.68 -6.46 5.87
C VAL A 84 -4.29 -5.75 4.57
N THR A 85 -4.54 -6.32 3.39
CA THR A 85 -4.04 -5.76 2.13
C THR A 85 -5.18 -5.44 1.16
N PHE A 86 -5.32 -4.17 0.80
CA PHE A 86 -6.28 -3.74 -0.22
C PHE A 86 -5.58 -3.59 -1.57
N ILE A 87 -6.02 -4.38 -2.55
CA ILE A 87 -5.54 -4.27 -3.94
C ILE A 87 -6.61 -3.56 -4.76
N PHE A 88 -6.36 -2.29 -5.12
CA PHE A 88 -7.21 -1.54 -6.01
C PHE A 88 -6.89 -1.91 -7.45
N SER A 89 -7.87 -2.49 -8.16
CA SER A 89 -7.73 -2.81 -9.58
C SER A 89 -8.24 -1.69 -10.46
N GLN A 90 -7.37 -1.02 -11.24
CA GLN A 90 -7.77 0.02 -12.21
C GLN A 90 -7.27 -0.28 -13.63
N LYS A 91 -8.03 0.13 -14.65
CA LYS A 91 -7.78 -0.25 -16.05
C LYS A 91 -6.47 0.35 -16.63
N THR A 92 -5.89 1.37 -15.99
CA THR A 92 -4.77 2.18 -16.53
C THR A 92 -3.70 2.53 -15.47
N MET A 93 -2.81 1.59 -15.14
CA MET A 93 -1.80 1.78 -14.07
C MET A 93 -0.72 2.84 -14.29
N ALA A 94 -0.31 3.11 -15.53
CA ALA A 94 0.98 3.77 -15.77
C ALA A 94 1.12 5.16 -15.09
N TYR A 95 -0.01 5.81 -14.78
CA TYR A 95 -0.04 7.14 -14.19
C TYR A 95 -0.55 7.21 -12.75
N GLU A 96 -1.15 6.16 -12.20
CA GLU A 96 -1.81 6.25 -10.88
C GLU A 96 -0.80 6.37 -9.76
N ALA A 97 0.22 5.50 -9.71
CA ALA A 97 1.26 5.62 -8.69
C ALA A 97 1.95 6.99 -8.73
N TYR A 98 2.13 7.59 -9.91
CA TYR A 98 2.63 8.96 -10.04
C TYR A 98 1.63 10.02 -9.57
N GLN A 99 0.32 9.84 -9.81
CA GLN A 99 -0.71 10.73 -9.29
C GLN A 99 -0.79 10.67 -7.76
N VAL A 100 -0.79 9.46 -7.20
CA VAL A 100 -0.74 9.25 -5.74
C VAL A 100 0.53 9.86 -5.17
N ALA A 101 1.69 9.60 -5.78
CA ALA A 101 2.95 10.20 -5.36
C ALA A 101 2.90 11.72 -5.40
N ARG A 102 2.37 12.33 -6.48
CA ARG A 102 2.21 13.79 -6.59
C ARG A 102 1.33 14.36 -5.48
N LEU A 103 0.19 13.70 -5.18
CA LEU A 103 -0.72 14.13 -4.13
C LEU A 103 -0.09 14.00 -2.73
N LEU A 104 0.72 12.97 -2.52
CA LEU A 104 1.50 12.74 -1.30
C LEU A 104 2.84 13.48 -1.28
N ASN A 105 3.13 14.33 -2.27
CA ASN A 105 4.42 15.01 -2.42
C ASN A 105 5.65 14.08 -2.35
N VAL A 106 5.50 12.83 -2.81
CA VAL A 106 6.56 11.83 -2.97
C VAL A 106 7.30 12.11 -4.28
N ASN A 107 8.63 12.15 -4.23
CA ASN A 107 9.42 12.33 -5.45
C ASN A 107 9.31 11.07 -6.33
N TYR A 108 9.05 11.24 -7.62
CA TYR A 108 9.02 10.14 -8.58
C TYR A 108 10.31 9.32 -8.60
N SER A 109 11.45 9.92 -8.24
CA SER A 109 12.73 9.21 -8.14
C SER A 109 12.78 8.16 -7.03
N ASP A 110 11.87 8.25 -6.05
CA ASP A 110 11.81 7.36 -4.89
C ASP A 110 10.95 6.10 -5.17
N ILE A 111 10.15 6.10 -6.26
CA ILE A 111 9.33 4.95 -6.72
C ILE A 111 10.25 3.89 -7.36
N PRO A 112 10.07 2.57 -7.09
CA PRO A 112 9.02 1.99 -6.25
C PRO A 112 9.29 2.19 -4.74
N CYS A 113 8.25 2.38 -3.94
CA CYS A 113 8.37 2.64 -2.50
C CYS A 113 7.15 2.23 -1.67
N LEU A 114 7.35 2.07 -0.37
CA LEU A 114 6.27 2.10 0.63
C LEU A 114 6.16 3.50 1.25
N VAL A 115 4.94 3.98 1.40
CA VAL A 115 4.62 5.25 2.06
C VAL A 115 3.82 4.98 3.32
N PHE A 116 4.44 5.11 4.48
CA PHE A 116 3.87 4.87 5.80
C PHE A 116 3.21 6.12 6.39
N PHE A 117 2.15 5.94 7.17
CA PHE A 117 1.51 7.00 7.94
C PHE A 117 0.70 6.40 9.10
N GLU A 118 0.48 7.19 10.16
CA GLU A 118 -0.18 6.73 11.39
C GLU A 118 -1.70 6.61 11.25
N SER A 119 -2.32 7.52 10.49
CA SER A 119 -3.76 7.51 10.26
C SER A 119 -4.10 8.22 8.95
N LEU A 120 -5.33 8.05 8.47
CA LEU A 120 -5.81 8.75 7.28
C LEU A 120 -5.86 10.28 7.44
N ASP A 121 -5.86 10.76 8.68
CA ASP A 121 -5.80 12.18 9.00
C ASP A 121 -4.36 12.70 9.14
N SER A 122 -3.37 11.79 9.12
CA SER A 122 -1.97 12.16 9.19
C SER A 122 -1.60 13.07 8.04
N ARG A 123 -0.78 14.07 8.37
CA ARG A 123 -0.10 14.91 7.37
C ARG A 123 1.35 14.50 7.21
N ASP A 124 1.88 13.73 8.14
CA ASP A 124 3.26 13.26 8.10
C ASP A 124 3.28 11.86 7.53
N ILE A 125 4.06 11.70 6.46
CA ILE A 125 4.28 10.41 5.81
C ILE A 125 5.73 10.00 5.92
N GLY A 126 6.01 8.71 5.91
CA GLY A 126 7.35 8.14 5.87
C GLY A 126 7.56 7.38 4.57
N ILE A 127 8.56 7.75 3.77
CA ILE A 127 8.87 7.08 2.50
C ILE A 127 10.00 6.05 2.69
N TYR A 128 9.78 4.81 2.24
CA TYR A 128 10.76 3.73 2.18
C TYR A 128 10.97 3.30 0.73
N SER A 129 12.08 3.71 0.12
CA SER A 129 12.37 3.39 -1.28
C SER A 129 12.84 1.94 -1.43
N LEU A 130 12.32 1.28 -2.46
CA LEU A 130 12.65 -0.08 -2.89
C LEU A 130 13.46 -0.07 -4.20
N LYS A 131 13.95 1.11 -4.59
CA LYS A 131 14.63 1.31 -5.87
C LYS A 131 15.94 0.53 -5.92
N ASN A 132 16.22 -0.02 -7.11
CA ASN A 132 17.40 -0.84 -7.40
C ASN A 132 17.49 -2.16 -6.60
N MET A 133 16.43 -2.55 -5.90
CA MET A 133 16.35 -3.86 -5.26
C MET A 133 15.78 -4.88 -6.24
N SER A 134 16.36 -6.06 -6.27
CA SER A 134 15.76 -7.25 -6.87
C SER A 134 14.55 -7.69 -6.06
N LYS A 135 13.72 -8.55 -6.67
CA LYS A 135 12.54 -9.12 -6.03
C LYS A 135 12.85 -9.82 -4.69
N ASP A 136 13.95 -10.58 -4.63
CA ASP A 136 14.34 -11.31 -3.42
C ASP A 136 14.90 -10.36 -2.34
N GLU A 137 15.62 -9.31 -2.75
CA GLU A 137 16.03 -8.24 -1.84
C GLU A 137 14.83 -7.49 -1.27
N ILE A 138 13.82 -7.17 -2.09
CA ILE A 138 12.56 -6.58 -1.61
C ILE A 138 11.90 -7.51 -0.57
N ALA A 139 11.81 -8.81 -0.84
CA ALA A 139 11.23 -9.76 0.09
C ALA A 139 11.98 -9.81 1.44
N PHE A 140 13.31 -9.86 1.39
CA PHE A 140 14.14 -9.85 2.59
C PHE A 140 13.99 -8.54 3.38
N GLU A 141 14.07 -7.41 2.70
CA GLU A 141 13.97 -6.08 3.31
C GLU A 141 12.59 -5.86 3.94
N LEU A 142 11.51 -6.26 3.27
CA LEU A 142 10.16 -6.12 3.83
C LEU A 142 9.92 -7.03 5.03
N ARG A 143 10.44 -8.28 5.03
CA ARG A 143 10.42 -9.13 6.22
C ARG A 143 11.11 -8.45 7.40
N SER A 144 12.32 -7.95 7.17
CA SER A 144 13.07 -7.25 8.22
C SER A 144 12.34 -6.00 8.71
N LEU A 145 11.75 -5.23 7.81
CA LEU A 145 10.99 -4.03 8.13
C LEU A 145 9.75 -4.34 8.97
N PHE A 146 8.94 -5.32 8.58
CA PHE A 146 7.70 -5.67 9.29
C PHE A 146 7.96 -6.38 10.62
N ASP A 147 9.04 -7.16 10.75
CA ASP A 147 9.45 -7.69 12.05
C ASP A 147 9.77 -6.55 13.02
N ARG A 148 10.38 -5.45 12.54
CA ARG A 148 10.61 -4.26 13.36
C ARG A 148 9.34 -3.50 13.69
N ILE A 149 8.41 -3.37 12.75
CA ILE A 149 7.10 -2.75 13.02
C ILE A 149 6.37 -3.54 14.11
N ARG A 150 6.45 -4.88 14.07
CA ARG A 150 5.83 -5.74 15.09
C ARG A 150 6.46 -5.57 16.47
N GLU A 151 7.77 -5.37 16.55
CA GLU A 151 8.49 -5.07 17.80
C GLU A 151 8.22 -3.65 18.31
N ASN A 152 7.99 -2.71 17.40
CA ASN A 152 7.90 -1.28 17.66
C ASN A 152 6.50 -0.79 17.26
N HIS A 153 5.54 -0.94 18.18
CA HIS A 153 4.11 -0.77 17.94
C HIS A 153 3.65 0.64 17.51
N SER A 154 4.54 1.60 17.28
CA SER A 154 4.19 2.96 16.93
C SER A 154 4.89 3.46 15.67
N PHE A 155 4.21 4.37 14.95
CA PHE A 155 4.80 5.06 13.80
C PHE A 155 6.02 5.90 14.19
N GLU A 156 6.07 6.45 15.40
CA GLU A 156 7.20 7.25 15.87
C GLU A 156 8.47 6.40 16.05
N ASP A 157 8.32 5.18 16.57
CA ASP A 157 9.45 4.25 16.67
C ASP A 157 9.95 3.81 15.29
N LEU A 158 9.03 3.59 14.34
CA LEU A 158 9.37 3.34 12.95
C LEU A 158 10.17 4.53 12.36
N LYS A 159 9.78 5.78 12.67
CA LYS A 159 10.55 6.96 12.25
C LYS A 159 11.98 6.93 12.78
N ILE A 160 12.14 6.62 14.07
CA ILE A 160 13.45 6.53 14.72
C ILE A 160 14.30 5.42 14.06
N TYR A 161 13.73 4.25 13.82
CA TYR A 161 14.39 3.14 13.17
C TYR A 161 14.88 3.49 11.77
N LEU A 162 13.99 4.01 10.92
CA LEU A 162 14.32 4.35 9.53
C LEU A 162 15.38 5.46 9.46
N LYS A 163 15.28 6.46 10.35
CA LYS A 163 16.31 7.51 10.49
C LYS A 163 17.68 6.93 10.84
N ARG A 164 17.77 5.96 11.76
CA ARG A 164 19.04 5.32 12.17
C ARG A 164 19.71 4.55 11.04
N ARG A 165 18.93 3.90 10.17
CA ARG A 165 19.45 3.13 9.05
C ARG A 165 19.98 3.98 7.89
N LYS A 166 19.89 5.31 7.98
CA LYS A 166 20.10 6.23 6.83
C LYS A 166 19.23 5.86 5.64
N ILE A 167 18.17 5.09 5.87
CA ILE A 167 17.12 4.89 4.89
C ILE A 167 16.37 6.20 4.90
N THR A 168 16.23 6.82 3.72
CA THR A 168 15.76 8.19 3.60
C THR A 168 14.27 8.28 3.94
N LEU A 169 13.96 8.28 5.24
CA LEU A 169 12.64 8.65 5.71
C LEU A 169 12.49 10.15 5.56
N LYS A 170 12.01 10.55 4.38
CA LYS A 170 11.54 11.91 4.19
C LYS A 170 10.20 11.97 4.92
N VAL A 171 10.20 12.57 6.11
CA VAL A 171 8.95 12.98 6.74
C VAL A 171 8.48 14.22 6.01
N ILE A 172 7.44 14.07 5.22
CA ILE A 172 6.88 15.16 4.42
C ILE A 172 5.52 15.51 5.00
N ASN A 173 5.31 16.80 5.27
CA ASN A 173 3.97 17.29 5.54
C ASN A 173 3.24 17.49 4.21
N ILE A 174 2.21 16.68 3.95
CA ILE A 174 1.50 16.69 2.66
C ILE A 174 0.45 17.81 2.54
N GLY A 175 0.27 18.64 3.58
CA GLY A 175 -0.64 19.80 3.60
C GLY A 175 -2.14 19.47 3.53
N SER A 176 -2.50 18.25 3.12
CA SER A 176 -3.85 17.68 3.07
C SER A 176 -3.90 16.40 3.91
N LYS A 177 -5.09 15.93 4.27
CA LYS A 177 -5.26 14.61 4.89
C LYS A 177 -5.07 13.52 3.84
N VAL A 178 -4.47 12.38 4.22
CA VAL A 178 -4.39 11.19 3.35
C VAL A 178 -5.79 10.77 2.89
N LEU A 179 -6.81 10.86 3.76
CA LEU A 179 -8.20 10.59 3.41
C LEU A 179 -8.66 11.40 2.19
N THR A 180 -8.41 12.71 2.19
CA THR A 180 -8.78 13.59 1.08
C THR A 180 -8.07 13.21 -0.22
N ILE A 181 -6.84 12.70 -0.14
CA ILE A 181 -6.10 12.21 -1.30
C ILE A 181 -6.74 10.94 -1.84
N LEU A 182 -7.06 9.99 -0.96
CA LEU A 182 -7.75 8.75 -1.33
C LEU A 182 -9.13 9.05 -1.93
N GLU A 183 -9.91 9.96 -1.34
CA GLU A 183 -11.20 10.42 -1.88
C GLU A 183 -11.06 11.07 -3.26
N LYS A 184 -10.00 11.86 -3.50
CA LYS A 184 -9.73 12.41 -4.83
C LYS A 184 -9.44 11.32 -5.85
N LEU A 185 -8.69 10.28 -5.47
CA LEU A 185 -8.43 9.13 -6.35
C LEU A 185 -9.73 8.39 -6.70
N LYS A 186 -10.68 8.28 -5.76
CA LYS A 186 -12.04 7.77 -6.04
C LYS A 186 -12.75 8.60 -7.11
N ALA A 187 -12.60 9.93 -7.05
CA ALA A 187 -13.25 10.85 -7.99
C ALA A 187 -12.63 10.83 -9.39
N PHE A 188 -11.38 10.35 -9.55
CA PHE A 188 -10.70 10.20 -10.85
C PHE A 188 -11.18 9.01 -11.69
N LYS A 189 -12.29 8.36 -11.33
CA LYS A 189 -13.01 7.41 -12.19
C LYS A 189 -13.52 8.08 -13.47
N LEU A 190 -12.67 8.14 -14.50
CA LEU A 190 -13.02 8.41 -15.90
C LEU A 190 -12.46 7.30 -16.79
#